data_AF-A0A1G1HB67-F1
#
_entry.id   AF-A0A1G1HB67-F1
#
_cell.length_a   1.000
_cell.length_b   1.000
_cell.length_c   1.000
_cell.angle_alpha   90.00
_cell.angle_beta   90.00
_cell.angle_gamma   90.00
#
_symmetry.space_group_name_H-M   'P 1'
#
loop_
_entity.id
_entity.type
_entity.pdbx_description
1 polymer ?
#
loop_
_entity_poly.entity_id
_entity_poly.type
_entity_poly.pdbx_seq_one_letter_code
_entity_poly.pdbx_strand_id
1 'polypeptide(L)' 'MVLKNYIIRVYRCEKNNPRNLVGVVEEVGVEERKAFTNIDELWKILSCRNYREEELTHIN' A
#
# COMPACT_ATOMS: atom_id res chain seq x y z
N MET A 1 14.27 12.55 4.49
CA MET A 1 13.06 11.92 3.92
C MET A 1 13.43 10.49 3.55
N VAL A 2 12.84 9.48 4.18
CA VAL A 2 13.15 8.07 3.88
C VAL A 2 12.46 7.67 2.58
N LEU A 3 13.21 7.09 1.64
CA LEU A 3 12.66 6.53 0.41
C LEU A 3 12.08 5.14 0.71
N LYS A 4 10.78 4.95 0.45
CA LYS A 4 10.11 3.65 0.57
C LYS A 4 9.95 3.05 -0.83
N ASN A 5 10.28 1.76 -0.95
CA ASN A 5 10.12 1.01 -2.19
C ASN A 5 8.93 0.08 -2.05
N TYR A 6 8.10 0.00 -3.09
CA TYR A 6 6.90 -0.83 -3.10
C TYR A 6 6.87 -1.74 -4.33
N ILE A 7 6.39 -2.96 -4.16
CA ILE A 7 6.02 -3.87 -5.24
C ILE A 7 4.49 -3.86 -5.33
N ILE A 8 3.97 -3.57 -6.52
CA ILE A 8 2.52 -3.55 -6.78
C ILE A 8 2.20 -4.66 -7.78
N ARG A 9 1.32 -5.59 -7.37
CA ARG A 9 0.78 -6.64 -8.24
C ARG A 9 -0.65 -6.30 -8.59
N VAL A 10 -0.92 -6.11 -9.88
CA VAL A 10 -2.28 -5.83 -10.40
C VAL A 10 -2.83 -7.11 -11.03
N TYR A 11 -4.00 -7.55 -10.57
CA TYR A 11 -4.67 -8.76 -11.06
C TYR A 11 -5.85 -8.44 -11.98
N ARG A 12 -6.59 -7.37 -11.69
CA ARG A 12 -7.70 -6.90 -12.53
C ARG A 12 -7.52 -5.42 -12.81
N CYS A 13 -7.55 -5.07 -14.09
CA CYS A 13 -7.64 -3.70 -14.57
C CYS A 13 -8.67 -3.67 -15.69
N GLU A 14 -9.84 -3.08 -15.45
CA GLU A 14 -10.89 -3.03 -16.46
C GLU A 14 -10.63 -1.91 -17.47
N LYS A 15 -10.55 -2.27 -18.76
CA LYS A 15 -10.30 -1.32 -19.86
C LYS A 15 -11.29 -0.15 -19.89
N ASN A 16 -12.54 -0.41 -19.52
CA ASN A 16 -13.64 0.57 -19.56
C ASN A 16 -13.84 1.29 -18.22
N ASN A 17 -13.19 0.83 -17.15
CA ASN A 17 -13.25 1.46 -15.83
C ASN A 17 -11.89 1.31 -15.11
N PRO A 18 -10.91 2.19 -15.41
CA PRO A 18 -9.58 2.13 -14.82
C PRO A 18 -9.55 2.29 -13.30
N ARG A 19 -10.64 2.79 -12.69
CA ARG A 19 -10.77 2.87 -11.23
C ARG A 19 -11.04 1.51 -10.59
N ASN A 20 -11.55 0.55 -11.36
CA ASN A 20 -11.80 -0.81 -10.92
C ASN A 20 -10.51 -1.64 -11.09
N LEU A 21 -9.59 -1.41 -10.15
CA LEU A 21 -8.25 -1.98 -10.13
C LEU A 21 -8.10 -2.85 -8.88
N VAL A 22 -7.88 -4.15 -9.05
CA VAL A 22 -7.68 -5.07 -7.93
C VAL A 22 -6.25 -5.57 -7.92
N GLY A 23 -5.62 -5.53 -6.76
CA GLY A 23 -4.24 -5.94 -6.60
C GLY A 23 -3.77 -5.97 -5.16
N VAL A 24 -2.45 -6.10 -5.00
CA VAL A 24 -1.76 -6.14 -3.71
C VAL A 24 -0.52 -5.22 -3.76
N VAL A 25 -0.26 -4.53 -2.65
CA VAL A 25 0.95 -3.74 -2.40
C VAL A 25 1.79 -4.43 -1.33
N GLU A 26 3.10 -4.52 -1.58
CA GLU A 26 4.10 -5.00 -0.64
C GLU A 26 5.16 -3.90 -0.46
N GLU A 27 5.45 -3.48 0.77
CA GLU A 27 6.58 -2.58 1.05
C GLU A 27 7.86 -3.42 1.14
N VAL A 28 8.91 -3.03 0.42
CA VAL A 28 10.16 -3.79 0.39
C VAL A 28 10.80 -3.77 1.78
N GLY A 29 11.11 -4.96 2.30
CA GLY A 29 11.67 -5.13 3.65
C GLY A 29 10.62 -5.24 4.75
N VAL A 30 9.33 -5.25 4.40
CA VAL A 30 8.21 -5.46 5.31
C VAL A 30 7.46 -6.72 4.87
N GLU A 31 7.14 -7.59 5.83
CA GLU A 31 6.46 -8.86 5.54
C GLU A 31 4.94 -8.71 5.27
N GLU A 32 4.40 -7.54 5.57
CA GLU A 32 2.98 -7.21 5.37
C GLU A 32 2.64 -6.96 3.89
N ARG A 33 1.48 -7.49 3.49
CA ARG A 33 0.86 -7.26 2.18
C ARG A 33 -0.52 -6.66 2.34
N LYS A 34 -0.83 -5.61 1.58
CA LYS A 34 -2.14 -4.94 1.62
C LYS A 34 -2.85 -5.07 0.28
N ALA A 35 -4.06 -5.62 0.28
CA ALA A 35 -4.90 -5.66 -0.90
C ALA A 35 -5.57 -4.30 -1.17
N PHE A 36 -5.84 -4.01 -2.43
CA PHE A 36 -6.68 -2.90 -2.87
C PHE A 36 -7.65 -3.38 -3.95
N THR A 37 -8.82 -2.78 -4.01
CA THR A 37 -9.90 -3.10 -4.96
C THR A 37 -10.26 -1.94 -5.89
N ASN A 38 -9.68 -0.76 -5.62
CA ASN A 38 -9.82 0.43 -6.43
C ASN A 38 -8.58 1.33 -6.28
N ILE A 39 -8.49 2.35 -7.13
CA ILE A 39 -7.36 3.27 -7.16
C ILE A 39 -7.25 4.15 -5.89
N ASP A 40 -8.38 4.46 -5.25
CA ASP A 40 -8.40 5.30 -4.04
C ASP A 40 -7.81 4.55 -2.84
N GLU A 41 -8.11 3.25 -2.72
CA GLU A 41 -7.49 2.35 -1.74
C GLU A 41 -5.98 2.23 -1.95
N LEU A 42 -5.54 2.06 -3.21
CA LEU A 42 -4.12 2.04 -3.55
C LEU A 42 -3.44 3.35 -3.12
N TRP A 43 -4.06 4.49 -3.44
CA TRP A 43 -3.52 5.79 -3.05
C TRP A 43 -3.42 5.94 -1.53
N LYS A 44 -4.43 5.49 -0.79
CA LYS A 44 -4.44 5.52 0.67
C LYS A 44 -3.30 4.67 1.26
N ILE A 45 -3.05 3.49 0.71
CA ILE A 45 -1.95 2.61 1.15
C ILE A 45 -0.59 3.29 0.93
N LEU A 46 -0.37 3.89 -0.23
CA LEU A 46 0.89 4.54 -0.58
C LEU A 46 1.09 5.90 0.14
N SER A 47 -0.01 6.58 0.46
CA SER A 47 0.00 7.89 1.13
C SER A 47 0.05 7.79 2.65
N CYS A 48 -0.32 6.65 3.25
CA CYS A 48 -0.17 6.40 4.68
C CYS A 48 1.31 6.34 5.06
N ARG A 49 1.90 7.52 5.24
CA ARG A 49 3.32 7.69 5.51
C ARG A 49 3.72 7.21 6.90
N ASN A 50 2.83 7.23 7.90
CA ASN A 50 3.22 7.20 9.31
C ASN A 50 2.23 6.42 10.23
N TYR A 51 2.14 5.10 10.15
CA TYR A 51 1.48 4.30 11.22
C TYR A 51 2.40 3.26 11.87
N ARG A 52 3.72 3.35 11.64
CA ARG A 52 4.69 2.40 12.21
C ARG A 52 5.78 3.06 13.07
N GLU A 53 5.64 4.33 13.43
CA GLU A 53 6.56 4.99 14.38
C GLU A 53 5.99 5.17 15.80
N GLU A 54 4.73 4.83 16.08
CA GLU A 54 4.13 5.07 17.42
C GLU A 54 3.97 3.83 18.32
N GLU A 55 4.06 2.61 17.78
CA GLU A 55 3.94 1.37 18.59
C GLU A 55 5.26 0.93 19.27
N LEU A 56 6.39 1.58 18.96
CA LEU A 56 7.70 1.26 19.55
C LEU A 56 8.24 2.34 20.51
N THR A 57 7.53 3.46 20.71
CA THR A 57 7.95 4.53 21.64
C THR A 57 7.24 4.50 22.99
N HIS A 58 6.28 3.59 23.22
CA HIS A 58 5.56 3.46 24.50
C HIS A 58 6.07 2.35 25.42
N ILE A 59 7.20 1.71 25.07
CA ILE A 59 7.90 0.74 25.92
C ILE A 59 9.32 1.27 26.18
N ASN A 60 9.46 2.30 27.02
CA ASN A 60 10.70 2.63 27.75
C ASN A 60 10.37 3.50 28.96
#